data_AF-A0A3P9NVW7-F1
#
_entry.id   AF-A0A3P9NVW7-F1
#
_cell.length_a   1.000
_cell.length_b   1.000
_cell.length_c   1.000
_cell.angle_alpha   90.00
_cell.angle_beta   90.00
_cell.angle_gamma   90.00
#
_symmetry.space_group_name_H-M   'P 1'
#
loop_
_entity.id
_entity.type
_entity.pdbx_description
1 polymer ?
#
loop_
_entity_poly.entity_id
_entity_poly.type
_entity_poly.pdbx_seq_one_letter_code
_entity_poly.pdbx_strand_id
1 'polypeptide(L)'
;MSSEEFEKLHEMYKSLYDELKLIPERALTSHGEERKRLVRTFDERQGEADEVTHLQSQRALLLQGTEYLNNASQSIERSQRVAAETDQIGTDIIEELGEQREQLDRTRDRLMNTGENLSRITPHQRHSFLMTNKLLLAVIILMELGILGAVIYLKFFRK
;
A
#
# COMPACT_ATOMS: atom_id res chain seq x y z
N MET A 1 -6.24 39.59 3.76
CA MET A 1 -7.00 40.87 3.89
C MET A 1 -7.12 41.19 5.36
N SER A 2 -6.77 42.41 5.77
CA SER A 2 -6.88 42.85 7.17
C SER A 2 -8.35 43.07 7.55
N SER A 3 -8.75 42.73 8.77
CA SER A 3 -10.15 42.87 9.26
C SER A 3 -10.69 44.30 9.09
N GLU A 4 -9.83 45.30 9.28
CA GLU A 4 -10.20 46.73 9.14
C GLU A 4 -10.53 47.13 7.70
N GLU A 5 -9.89 46.51 6.70
CA GLU A 5 -10.19 46.78 5.29
C GLU A 5 -11.56 46.23 4.89
N PHE A 6 -11.95 45.10 5.49
CA PHE A 6 -13.25 44.50 5.27
C PHE A 6 -14.38 45.33 5.89
N GLU A 7 -14.18 45.87 7.10
CA GLU A 7 -15.12 46.77 7.76
C GLU A 7 -15.31 48.09 7.00
N LYS A 8 -14.22 48.71 6.54
CA LYS A 8 -14.31 49.93 5.71
C LYS A 8 -15.05 49.70 4.40
N LEU A 9 -14.83 48.56 3.76
CA LEU A 9 -15.54 48.19 2.54
C LEU A 9 -17.04 47.98 2.81
N HIS A 10 -17.36 47.38 3.96
CA HIS A 10 -18.75 47.18 4.38
C HIS A 10 -19.47 48.50 4.70
N GLU A 11 -18.82 49.44 5.39
CA GLU A 11 -19.37 50.78 5.64
C GLU A 11 -19.60 51.57 4.35
N MET A 12 -18.64 51.52 3.41
CA MET A 12 -18.81 52.13 2.09
C MET A 12 -20.00 51.55 1.34
N TYR A 13 -20.12 50.23 1.32
CA TYR A 13 -21.24 49.54 0.65
C TYR A 13 -22.59 49.91 1.27
N LYS A 14 -22.63 49.99 2.62
CA LYS A 14 -23.82 50.35 3.38
C LYS A 14 -24.26 51.79 3.12
N SER A 15 -23.31 52.74 3.10
CA SER A 15 -23.61 54.15 2.79
C SER A 15 -24.14 54.29 1.35
N LEU A 16 -23.56 53.57 0.40
CA LEU A 16 -23.95 53.59 -1.01
C LEU A 16 -25.35 53.00 -1.20
N TYR A 17 -25.67 51.92 -0.47
CA TYR A 17 -27.00 51.31 -0.44
C TYR A 17 -28.05 52.27 0.14
N ASP A 18 -27.74 52.91 1.27
CA ASP A 18 -28.65 53.87 1.92
C ASP A 18 -28.91 55.09 1.00
N GLU A 19 -27.89 55.56 0.28
CA GLU A 19 -28.01 56.65 -0.68
C GLU A 19 -28.86 56.27 -1.90
N LEU A 20 -28.65 55.08 -2.47
CA LEU A 20 -29.44 54.57 -3.59
C LEU A 20 -30.91 54.37 -3.22
N LYS A 21 -31.17 53.88 -2.00
CA LYS A 21 -32.50 53.62 -1.46
C LYS A 21 -33.37 54.89 -1.32
N LEU A 22 -32.76 56.06 -1.16
CA LEU A 22 -33.46 57.34 -0.96
C LEU A 22 -33.87 58.02 -2.27
N ILE A 23 -33.31 57.62 -3.41
CA ILE A 23 -33.58 58.23 -4.72
C ILE A 23 -35.05 58.04 -5.17
N PRO A 24 -35.68 56.85 -5.03
CA PRO A 24 -37.10 56.66 -5.33
C PRO A 24 -38.01 57.52 -4.46
N GLU A 25 -37.68 57.70 -3.17
CA GLU A 25 -38.45 58.55 -2.26
C GLU A 25 -38.35 60.04 -2.61
N ARG A 26 -37.17 60.50 -3.06
CA ARG A 26 -36.98 61.85 -3.61
C ARG A 26 -37.68 62.04 -4.97
N ALA A 27 -37.75 60.99 -5.79
CA ALA A 27 -38.50 61.01 -7.04
C ALA A 27 -40.02 61.11 -6.82
N LEU A 28 -40.54 60.58 -5.70
CA LEU A 28 -41.96 60.67 -5.32
C LEU A 28 -42.39 62.08 -4.89
N THR A 29 -41.49 62.88 -4.31
CA THR A 29 -41.76 64.25 -3.82
C THR A 29 -41.41 65.35 -4.82
N SER A 30 -40.82 65.01 -5.96
CA SER A 30 -40.42 65.94 -7.03
C SER A 30 -41.42 65.95 -8.19
N HIS A 31 -41.48 67.07 -8.93
CA HIS A 31 -42.45 67.29 -10.00
C HIS A 31 -41.80 67.67 -11.34
N GLY A 32 -42.48 67.33 -12.45
CA GLY A 32 -42.08 67.76 -13.80
C GLY A 32 -40.80 67.11 -14.35
N GLU A 33 -39.87 67.94 -14.83
CA GLU A 33 -38.57 67.56 -15.42
C GLU A 33 -37.63 66.87 -14.43
N GLU A 34 -37.61 67.31 -13.16
CA GLU A 34 -36.69 66.83 -12.14
C GLU A 34 -36.95 65.36 -11.78
N ARG A 35 -38.23 64.99 -11.63
CA ARG A 35 -38.65 63.60 -11.43
C ARG A 35 -38.19 62.69 -12.57
N LYS A 36 -38.32 63.14 -13.83
CA LYS A 36 -37.87 62.35 -14.99
C LYS A 36 -36.36 62.15 -15.00
N ARG A 37 -35.57 63.15 -14.59
CA ARG A 37 -34.11 63.03 -14.45
C ARG A 37 -33.72 62.07 -13.34
N LEU A 38 -34.38 62.14 -12.18
CA LEU A 38 -34.12 61.24 -11.05
C LEU A 38 -34.43 59.79 -11.39
N VAL A 39 -35.53 59.51 -12.10
CA VAL A 39 -35.86 58.14 -12.54
C VAL A 39 -34.82 57.61 -13.53
N ARG A 40 -34.43 58.40 -14.53
CA ARG A 40 -33.40 57.98 -15.51
C ARG A 40 -32.07 57.67 -14.83
N THR A 41 -31.60 58.56 -13.96
CA THR A 41 -30.33 58.35 -13.24
C THR A 41 -30.39 57.15 -12.30
N PHE A 42 -31.54 56.88 -11.69
CA PHE A 42 -31.74 55.66 -10.90
C PHE A 42 -31.65 54.40 -11.77
N ASP A 43 -32.36 54.36 -12.91
CA ASP A 43 -32.31 53.22 -13.84
C ASP A 43 -30.90 52.96 -14.38
N GLU A 44 -30.16 54.04 -14.74
CA GLU A 44 -28.77 53.95 -15.19
C GLU A 44 -27.87 53.38 -14.09
N ARG A 45 -27.97 53.91 -12.85
CA ARG A 45 -27.17 53.44 -11.71
C ARG A 45 -27.51 52.03 -11.28
N GLN A 46 -28.77 51.63 -11.41
CA GLN A 46 -29.21 50.27 -11.15
C GLN A 46 -28.65 49.29 -12.20
N GLY A 47 -28.69 49.66 -13.49
CA GLY A 47 -28.09 48.86 -14.57
C GLY A 47 -26.58 48.68 -14.39
N GLU A 48 -25.85 49.74 -14.03
CA GLU A 48 -24.42 49.67 -13.70
C GLU A 48 -24.14 48.72 -12.52
N ALA A 49 -24.95 48.80 -11.45
CA ALA A 49 -24.77 47.95 -10.27
C ALA A 49 -25.02 46.47 -10.57
N ASP A 50 -26.05 46.16 -11.37
CA ASP A 50 -26.37 44.80 -11.78
C ASP A 50 -25.27 44.21 -12.68
N GLU A 51 -24.72 44.99 -13.62
CA GLU A 51 -23.62 44.57 -14.48
C GLU A 51 -22.33 44.29 -13.69
N VAL A 52 -21.98 45.18 -12.76
CA VAL A 52 -20.81 45.01 -11.88
C VAL A 52 -20.97 43.75 -11.01
N THR A 53 -22.15 43.54 -10.43
CA THR A 53 -22.43 42.37 -9.60
C THR A 53 -22.32 41.07 -10.42
N HIS A 54 -22.85 41.08 -11.64
CA HIS A 54 -22.75 39.94 -12.55
C HIS A 54 -21.29 39.64 -12.92
N LEU A 55 -20.49 40.65 -13.27
CA LEU A 55 -19.06 40.49 -13.56
C LEU A 55 -18.27 39.99 -12.36
N GLN A 56 -18.58 40.48 -11.15
CA GLN A 56 -17.96 40.00 -9.91
C GLN A 56 -18.30 38.54 -9.63
N SER A 57 -19.56 38.13 -9.80
CA SER A 57 -19.96 36.73 -9.60
C SER A 57 -19.28 35.79 -10.61
N GLN A 58 -19.15 36.19 -11.88
CA GLN A 58 -18.39 35.44 -12.88
C GLN A 58 -16.91 35.30 -12.50
N ARG A 59 -16.27 36.38 -12.02
CA ARG A 59 -14.89 36.32 -11.54
C ARG A 59 -14.73 35.41 -10.34
N ALA A 60 -15.65 35.47 -9.38
CA ALA A 60 -15.64 34.59 -8.21
C ALA A 60 -15.74 33.12 -8.64
N LEU A 61 -16.60 32.79 -9.60
CA LEU A 61 -16.74 31.45 -10.15
C LEU A 61 -15.45 30.97 -10.85
N LEU A 62 -14.82 31.84 -11.65
CA LEU A 62 -13.56 31.52 -12.33
C LEU A 62 -12.40 31.30 -11.35
N LEU A 63 -12.31 32.13 -10.30
CA LEU A 63 -11.32 31.96 -9.22
C LEU A 63 -11.54 30.63 -8.51
N GLN A 64 -12.77 30.33 -8.13
CA GLN A 64 -13.12 29.06 -7.48
C GLN A 64 -12.80 27.85 -8.38
N GLY A 65 -13.14 27.94 -9.68
CA GLY A 65 -12.78 26.91 -10.66
C GLY A 65 -11.27 26.70 -10.77
N THR A 66 -10.49 27.79 -10.72
CA THR A 66 -9.02 27.74 -10.74
C THR A 66 -8.46 27.11 -9.48
N GLU A 67 -9.02 27.39 -8.30
CA GLU A 67 -8.63 26.75 -7.04
C GLU A 67 -8.89 25.24 -7.06
N TYR A 68 -10.06 24.82 -7.56
CA TYR A 68 -10.36 23.39 -7.72
C TYR A 68 -9.39 22.70 -8.67
N LEU A 69 -9.07 23.33 -9.81
CA LEU A 69 -8.10 22.80 -10.77
C LEU A 69 -6.70 22.70 -10.17
N ASN A 70 -6.27 23.70 -9.40
CA ASN A 70 -4.98 23.68 -8.72
C ASN A 70 -4.92 22.55 -7.67
N ASN A 71 -5.97 22.41 -6.86
CA ASN A 71 -6.08 21.33 -5.88
C ASN A 71 -6.11 19.94 -6.53
N ALA A 72 -6.86 19.80 -7.63
CA ALA A 72 -6.89 18.56 -8.41
C ALA A 72 -5.52 18.23 -9.01
N SER A 73 -4.81 19.23 -9.55
CA SER A 73 -3.46 19.07 -10.09
C SER A 73 -2.48 18.58 -9.03
N GLN A 74 -2.48 19.20 -7.84
CA GLN A 74 -1.66 18.73 -6.72
C GLN A 74 -2.05 17.31 -6.26
N SER A 75 -3.33 16.97 -6.29
CA SER A 75 -3.78 15.62 -5.96
C SER A 75 -3.25 14.60 -6.96
N ILE A 76 -3.30 14.92 -8.26
CA ILE A 76 -2.75 14.07 -9.32
C ILE A 76 -1.23 13.90 -9.15
N GLU A 77 -0.49 14.97 -8.87
CA GLU A 77 0.96 14.89 -8.63
C GLU A 77 1.27 13.96 -7.44
N ARG A 78 0.54 14.08 -6.34
CA ARG A 78 0.67 13.18 -5.19
C ARG A 78 0.35 11.73 -5.56
N SER A 79 -0.74 11.50 -6.30
CA SER A 79 -1.10 10.16 -6.77
C SER A 79 -0.03 9.55 -7.67
N GLN A 80 0.58 10.34 -8.55
CA GLN A 80 1.69 9.88 -9.41
C GLN A 80 2.91 9.50 -8.58
N ARG A 81 3.27 10.30 -7.56
CA ARG A 81 4.37 9.96 -6.65
C ARG A 81 4.10 8.65 -5.91
N VAL A 82 2.91 8.49 -5.33
CA VAL A 82 2.52 7.27 -4.62
C VAL A 82 2.49 6.06 -5.56
N ALA A 83 2.02 6.23 -6.79
CA ALA A 83 2.04 5.18 -7.81
C ALA A 83 3.48 4.75 -8.13
N ALA A 84 4.40 5.70 -8.34
CA ALA A 84 5.81 5.39 -8.59
C ALA A 84 6.48 4.67 -7.40
N GLU A 85 6.20 5.09 -6.17
CA GLU A 85 6.65 4.40 -4.95
C GLU A 85 6.06 2.98 -4.87
N THR A 86 4.81 2.81 -5.29
CA THR A 86 4.14 1.50 -5.29
C THR A 86 4.72 0.57 -6.35
N ASP A 87 5.05 1.09 -7.54
CA ASP A 87 5.73 0.33 -8.60
C ASP A 87 7.13 -0.12 -8.17
N GLN A 88 7.84 0.73 -7.44
CA GLN A 88 9.14 0.37 -6.86
C GLN A 88 8.98 -0.76 -5.82
N ILE A 89 8.07 -0.61 -4.85
CA ILE A 89 7.79 -1.67 -3.87
C ILE A 89 7.34 -2.96 -4.56
N GLY A 90 6.51 -2.86 -5.61
CA GLY A 90 6.07 -4.00 -6.40
C GLY A 90 7.22 -4.71 -7.10
N THR A 91 8.22 -3.96 -7.58
CA THR A 91 9.44 -4.51 -8.17
C THR A 91 10.26 -5.26 -7.12
N ASP A 92 10.47 -4.67 -5.95
CA ASP A 92 11.20 -5.30 -4.83
C ASP A 92 10.51 -6.61 -4.38
N ILE A 93 9.17 -6.61 -4.30
CA ILE A 93 8.39 -7.82 -3.98
C ILE A 93 8.58 -8.90 -5.04
N ILE A 94 8.58 -8.56 -6.33
CA ILE A 94 8.78 -9.53 -7.41
C ILE A 94 10.19 -10.14 -7.33
N GLU A 95 11.21 -9.32 -7.01
CA GLU A 95 12.57 -9.79 -6.80
C GLU A 95 12.64 -10.78 -5.62
N GLU A 96 12.07 -10.42 -4.47
CA GLU A 96 12.02 -11.29 -3.29
C GLU A 96 11.28 -12.61 -3.56
N LEU A 97 10.13 -12.55 -4.23
CA LEU A 97 9.39 -13.76 -4.63
C LEU A 97 10.21 -14.63 -5.59
N GLY A 98 11.02 -14.03 -6.46
CA GLY A 98 11.98 -14.72 -7.32
C GLY A 98 13.04 -15.48 -6.51
N GLU A 99 13.64 -14.83 -5.51
CA GLU A 99 14.59 -15.47 -4.60
C GLU A 99 13.96 -16.59 -3.79
N GLN A 100 12.77 -16.37 -3.24
CA GLN A 100 12.02 -17.37 -2.47
C GLN A 100 11.69 -18.59 -3.33
N ARG A 101 11.32 -18.39 -4.60
CA ARG A 101 11.12 -19.48 -5.56
C ARG A 101 12.40 -20.29 -5.74
N GLU A 102 13.54 -19.63 -5.93
CA GLU A 102 14.81 -20.33 -6.09
C GLU A 102 15.20 -21.13 -4.84
N GLN A 103 14.95 -20.59 -3.64
CA GLN A 103 15.15 -21.31 -2.38
C GLN A 103 14.27 -22.57 -2.29
N LEU A 104 13.01 -22.47 -2.72
CA LEU A 104 12.08 -23.58 -2.75
C LEU A 104 12.50 -24.65 -3.76
N ASP A 105 12.95 -24.26 -4.95
CA ASP A 105 13.48 -25.17 -5.96
C ASP A 105 14.73 -25.90 -5.44
N ARG A 106 15.68 -25.18 -4.81
CA ARG A 106 16.86 -25.81 -4.18
C ARG A 106 16.46 -26.79 -3.06
N THR A 107 15.45 -26.45 -2.27
CA THR A 107 14.95 -27.31 -1.19
C THR A 107 14.28 -28.56 -1.75
N ARG A 108 13.47 -28.41 -2.81
CA ARG A 108 12.85 -29.50 -3.55
C ARG A 108 13.91 -30.44 -4.12
N ASP A 109 14.95 -29.91 -4.76
CA ASP A 109 16.05 -30.71 -5.31
C ASP A 109 16.78 -31.49 -4.21
N ARG A 110 17.07 -30.87 -3.07
CA ARG A 110 17.68 -31.55 -1.92
C ARG A 110 16.79 -32.67 -1.38
N LEU A 111 15.48 -32.45 -1.30
CA LEU A 111 14.52 -33.46 -0.87
C LEU A 111 14.42 -34.62 -1.87
N MET A 112 14.38 -34.35 -3.18
CA MET A 112 14.40 -35.39 -4.22
C MET A 112 15.69 -36.21 -4.15
N ASN A 113 16.85 -35.54 -4.09
CA ASN A 113 18.15 -36.21 -3.93
C ASN A 113 18.20 -37.04 -2.63
N THR A 114 17.66 -36.53 -1.52
CA THR A 114 17.59 -37.29 -0.28
C THR A 114 16.65 -38.48 -0.39
N GLY A 115 15.51 -38.34 -1.09
CA GLY A 115 14.58 -39.42 -1.38
C GLY A 115 15.20 -40.52 -2.24
N GLU A 116 15.95 -40.15 -3.29
CA GLU A 116 16.71 -41.10 -4.11
C GLU A 116 17.82 -41.80 -3.32
N ASN A 117 18.58 -41.06 -2.51
CA ASN A 117 19.60 -41.65 -1.64
C ASN A 117 18.98 -42.57 -0.58
N LEU A 118 17.86 -42.19 0.04
CA LEU A 118 17.17 -43.00 1.03
C LEU A 118 16.59 -44.29 0.41
N SER A 119 16.02 -44.19 -0.80
CA SER A 119 15.64 -45.34 -1.64
C SER A 119 16.82 -46.29 -1.87
N ARG A 120 18.02 -45.75 -2.10
CA ARG A 120 19.25 -46.52 -2.29
C ARG A 120 19.81 -47.12 -0.98
N ILE A 121 19.50 -46.54 0.18
CA ILE A 121 20.10 -46.89 1.48
C ILE A 121 19.31 -47.98 2.25
N THR A 122 18.11 -48.35 1.81
CA THR A 122 17.38 -49.52 2.38
C THR A 122 17.62 -50.80 1.57
N PRO A 123 18.19 -51.93 2.08
CA PRO A 123 18.67 -52.26 3.44
C PRO A 123 20.05 -52.96 3.47
N HIS A 124 21.09 -52.49 2.77
CA HIS A 124 22.38 -53.22 2.74
C HIS A 124 23.21 -53.09 4.04
N GLN A 125 22.87 -52.15 4.94
CA GLN A 125 23.63 -51.91 6.18
C GLN A 125 22.93 -52.32 7.48
N ARG A 126 21.81 -53.07 7.43
CA ARG A 126 21.21 -53.65 8.66
C ARG A 126 21.64 -55.10 8.94
N HIS A 127 22.36 -55.76 8.04
CA HIS A 127 22.74 -57.18 8.22
C HIS A 127 24.13 -57.44 8.81
N SER A 128 25.02 -56.44 8.91
CA SER A 128 26.40 -56.69 9.37
C SER A 128 26.54 -56.87 10.89
N PHE A 129 25.56 -56.47 11.70
CA PHE A 129 25.63 -56.61 13.17
C PHE A 129 25.17 -57.97 13.70
N LEU A 130 24.49 -58.79 12.88
CA LEU A 130 24.01 -60.12 13.27
C LEU A 130 24.99 -61.25 12.89
N MET A 131 25.95 -60.97 12.00
CA MET A 131 26.88 -61.96 11.49
C MET A 131 28.04 -62.22 12.47
N THR A 132 28.54 -61.20 13.16
CA THR A 132 29.65 -61.33 14.12
C THR A 132 29.25 -62.16 15.34
N ASN A 133 28.05 -61.93 15.90
CA ASN A 133 27.53 -62.73 17.02
C ASN A 133 27.29 -64.20 16.63
N LYS A 134 26.79 -64.46 15.42
CA LYS A 134 26.63 -65.84 14.93
C LYS A 134 27.98 -66.55 14.73
N LEU A 135 29.00 -65.83 14.26
CA LEU A 135 30.33 -66.39 14.05
C LEU A 135 31.06 -66.68 15.36
N LEU A 136 30.98 -65.79 16.35
CA LEU A 136 31.54 -66.04 17.69
C LEU A 136 30.89 -67.26 18.36
N LEU A 137 29.57 -67.40 18.26
CA LEU A 137 28.86 -68.56 18.79
C LEU A 137 29.35 -69.87 18.12
N ALA A 138 29.52 -69.87 16.80
CA ALA A 138 30.02 -71.04 16.07
C ALA A 138 31.45 -71.45 16.49
N VAL A 139 32.33 -70.48 16.75
CA VAL A 139 33.71 -70.73 17.19
C VAL A 139 33.74 -71.34 18.60
N ILE A 140 32.90 -70.85 19.53
CA ILE A 140 32.82 -71.40 20.89
C ILE A 140 32.37 -72.86 20.86
N ILE A 141 31.33 -73.18 20.08
CA ILE A 141 30.81 -74.56 19.96
C ILE A 141 31.89 -75.50 19.39
N LEU A 142 32.63 -75.07 18.36
CA LEU A 142 33.72 -75.88 17.80
C LEU A 142 34.84 -76.13 18.82
N MET A 143 35.19 -75.13 19.63
CA MET A 143 36.19 -75.27 20.68
C MET A 143 35.75 -76.27 21.74
N GLU A 144 34.50 -76.18 22.21
CA GLU A 144 33.94 -77.11 23.22
C GLU A 144 33.94 -78.55 22.73
N LEU A 145 33.51 -78.79 21.48
CA LEU A 145 33.54 -80.13 20.88
C LEU A 145 34.96 -80.69 20.78
N GLY A 146 35.95 -79.83 20.49
CA GLY A 146 37.36 -80.20 20.47
C GLY A 146 37.87 -80.67 21.84
N ILE A 147 37.54 -79.93 22.91
CA ILE A 147 37.91 -80.30 24.28
C ILE A 147 37.24 -81.61 24.69
N LEU A 148 35.95 -81.77 24.38
CA LEU A 148 35.18 -82.98 24.73
C LEU A 148 35.73 -84.21 24.00
N GLY A 149 36.07 -84.07 22.72
CA GLY A 149 36.74 -85.11 21.93
C GLY A 149 38.12 -85.48 22.49
N ALA A 150 38.93 -84.48 22.86
CA ALA A 150 40.24 -84.71 23.46
C ALA A 150 40.17 -85.44 24.81
N VAL A 151 39.21 -85.07 25.67
CA VAL A 151 38.98 -85.75 26.96
C VAL A 151 38.52 -87.20 26.74
N ILE A 152 37.61 -87.45 25.80
CA ILE A 152 37.17 -88.81 25.47
C ILE A 152 38.34 -89.63 24.92
N TYR A 153 39.14 -89.07 24.01
CA TYR A 153 40.31 -89.74 23.45
C TYR A 153 41.33 -90.10 24.54
N LEU A 154 41.67 -89.16 25.42
CA LEU A 154 42.57 -89.43 26.53
C LEU A 154 41.98 -90.45 27.51
N LYS A 155 40.69 -90.39 27.83
CA LYS A 155 40.05 -91.35 28.75
C LYS A 155 39.96 -92.76 28.17
N PHE A 156 39.74 -92.89 26.87
CA PHE A 156 39.53 -94.17 26.20
C PHE A 156 40.85 -94.83 25.75
N PHE A 157 41.85 -94.01 25.37
CA PHE A 157 43.14 -94.51 24.87
C PHE A 157 44.24 -94.54 25.93
N ARG A 158 44.08 -93.83 27.06
CA ARG A 158 45.02 -93.85 28.20
C ARG A 158 44.51 -94.73 29.34
N LYS A 159 44.00 -95.91 28.99
CA LYS A 159 43.73 -97.01 29.92
C LYS A 159 44.17 -98.34 29.30
#